data_AF-A0A1M5WF59-F1
#
_entry.id   AF-A0A1M5WF59-F1
#
_cell.length_a   1.000
_cell.length_b   1.000
_cell.length_c   1.000
_cell.angle_alpha   90.00
_cell.angle_beta   90.00
_cell.angle_gamma   90.00
#
_symmetry.space_group_name_H-M   'P 1'
#
loop_
_entity.id
_entity.type
_entity.pdbx_description
1 polymer ?
#
loop_
_entity_poly.entity_id
_entity_poly.type
_entity_poly.pdbx_seq_one_letter_code
_entity_poly.pdbx_strand_id
1 'polypeptide(L)'
;MRNIRVQTESIQLSIYCNIICQTLQRHEKLSICKIVTFSYLIKQNRFLGGTIYTARNTQDIIYKGISLLAGDFDGFCNSVPYILKALHLLISKGIVDSENGILHLTTKQLKLDSIYEENNFMKKVIEESKTMTDKQFMKEVIYNV
;
A
#
# COMPACT_ATOMS: atom_id res chain seq x y z
N MET A 1 -16.56 18.99 17.15
CA MET A 1 -16.15 18.72 15.74
C MET A 1 -14.65 18.68 15.51
N ARG A 2 -13.84 19.66 15.97
CA ARG A 2 -12.36 19.65 15.80
C ARG A 2 -11.69 18.38 16.34
N ASN A 3 -12.12 17.91 17.52
CA ASN A 3 -11.57 16.71 18.15
C ASN A 3 -11.86 15.43 17.33
N ILE A 4 -13.09 15.26 16.81
CA ILE A 4 -13.47 14.11 15.98
C ILE A 4 -12.62 14.03 14.71
N ARG A 5 -12.40 15.16 14.02
CA ARG A 5 -11.57 15.19 12.80
C ARG A 5 -10.13 14.76 13.07
N VAL A 6 -9.53 15.26 14.15
CA VAL A 6 -8.17 14.90 14.56
C VAL A 6 -8.10 13.41 14.94
N GLN A 7 -9.11 12.89 15.64
CA GLN A 7 -9.20 11.47 15.98
C GLN A 7 -9.31 10.61 14.71
N THR A 8 -10.18 10.97 13.78
CA THR A 8 -10.33 10.26 12.49
C THR A 8 -9.01 10.27 11.71
N GLU A 9 -8.35 11.42 11.61
CA GLU A 9 -7.05 11.53 10.95
C GLU A 9 -6.00 10.65 11.63
N SER A 10 -5.91 10.69 12.97
CA SER A 10 -5.00 9.83 13.73
C SER A 10 -5.24 8.34 13.48
N ILE A 11 -6.51 7.92 13.38
CA ILE A 11 -6.87 6.53 13.07
C ILE A 11 -6.41 6.17 11.65
N GLN A 12 -6.70 7.02 10.66
CA GLN A 12 -6.27 6.79 9.27
C GLN A 12 -4.75 6.69 9.15
N LEU A 13 -4.03 7.61 9.80
CA LEU A 13 -2.56 7.60 9.83
C LEU A 13 -2.01 6.35 10.50
N SER A 14 -2.58 5.93 11.63
CA SER A 14 -2.18 4.69 12.31
C SER A 14 -2.36 3.46 11.42
N ILE A 15 -3.47 3.40 10.68
CA ILE A 15 -3.75 2.29 9.74
C ILE A 15 -2.68 2.26 8.64
N TYR A 16 -2.44 3.39 7.97
CA TYR A 16 -1.46 3.42 6.88
C TYR A 16 -0.03 3.23 7.36
N CYS A 17 0.36 3.74 8.53
CA CYS A 17 1.66 3.46 9.12
C CYS A 17 1.86 1.95 9.32
N ASN A 18 0.84 1.26 9.82
CA ASN A 18 0.90 -0.19 10.02
C ASN A 18 1.04 -0.92 8.67
N ILE A 19 0.18 -0.59 7.69
CA ILE A 19 0.22 -1.21 6.35
C ILE A 19 1.60 -1.00 5.69
N ILE A 20 2.11 0.23 5.65
CA ILE A 20 3.41 0.55 5.05
C ILE A 20 4.53 -0.27 5.70
N CYS A 21 4.58 -0.30 7.03
CA CYS A 21 5.61 -1.04 7.75
C CYS A 21 5.52 -2.54 7.49
N GLN A 22 4.32 -3.12 7.48
CA GLN A 22 4.14 -4.56 7.18
C GLN A 22 4.56 -4.89 5.75
N THR A 23 4.14 -4.06 4.78
CA THR A 23 4.51 -4.25 3.37
C THR A 23 6.03 -4.16 3.18
N LEU A 24 6.70 -3.17 3.77
CA LEU A 24 8.16 -3.05 3.69
C LEU A 24 8.88 -4.15 4.48
N GLN A 25 8.34 -4.62 5.60
CA GLN A 25 8.91 -5.74 6.37
C GLN A 25 8.90 -7.04 5.56
N ARG A 26 7.88 -7.24 4.74
CA ARG A 26 7.73 -8.45 3.93
C ARG A 26 8.46 -8.39 2.59
N HIS A 27 8.42 -7.23 1.94
CA HIS A 27 8.92 -7.05 0.58
C HIS A 27 10.30 -6.38 0.52
N GLU A 28 10.87 -6.02 1.67
CA GLU A 28 12.16 -5.34 1.92
C GLU A 28 12.24 -3.92 1.38
N LYS A 29 11.95 -3.74 0.08
CA LYS A 29 12.02 -2.45 -0.60
C LYS A 29 10.95 -2.31 -1.68
N LEU A 30 10.36 -1.12 -1.78
CA LEU A 30 9.37 -0.75 -2.80
C LEU A 30 9.47 0.74 -3.11
N SER A 31 9.11 1.15 -4.32
CA SER A 31 9.03 2.57 -4.65
C SER A 31 7.85 3.25 -3.95
N ILE A 32 7.95 4.56 -3.79
CA ILE A 32 6.86 5.39 -3.22
C ILE A 32 5.55 5.16 -4.00
N CYS A 33 5.60 5.15 -5.34
CA CYS A 33 4.42 4.92 -6.18
C CYS A 33 3.73 3.59 -5.85
N LYS A 34 4.50 2.52 -5.75
CA LYS A 34 3.97 1.18 -5.44
C LYS A 34 3.43 1.12 -4.01
N ILE A 35 4.13 1.71 -3.03
CA ILE A 35 3.65 1.77 -1.65
C ILE A 35 2.33 2.52 -1.56
N VAL A 36 2.16 3.63 -2.27
CA VAL A 36 0.90 4.39 -2.28
C VAL A 36 -0.24 3.53 -2.84
N THR A 37 -0.05 2.92 -4.00
CA THR A 37 -1.08 2.07 -4.63
C THR A 37 -1.43 0.86 -3.78
N PHE A 38 -0.43 0.11 -3.29
CA PHE A 38 -0.69 -1.10 -2.52
C PHE A 38 -1.24 -0.80 -1.13
N SER A 39 -0.83 0.30 -0.48
CA SER A 39 -1.41 0.71 0.81
C SER A 39 -2.92 0.96 0.70
N TYR A 40 -3.35 1.56 -0.41
CA TYR A 40 -4.76 1.73 -0.71
C TYR A 40 -5.48 0.39 -0.90
N LEU A 41 -4.96 -0.46 -1.79
CA LEU A 41 -5.57 -1.76 -2.11
C LEU A 41 -5.63 -2.72 -0.91
N ILE A 42 -4.59 -2.74 -0.06
CA ILE A 42 -4.55 -3.57 1.15
C ILE A 42 -5.64 -3.13 2.13
N LYS A 43 -5.81 -1.81 2.33
CA LYS A 43 -6.87 -1.27 3.18
C LYS A 43 -8.26 -1.64 2.64
N GLN A 44 -8.47 -1.54 1.32
CA GLN A 44 -9.76 -1.85 0.69
C GLN A 44 -10.09 -3.35 0.70
N ASN A 45 -9.09 -4.23 0.54
CA ASN A 45 -9.29 -5.68 0.54
C ASN A 45 -9.97 -6.22 1.80
N ARG A 46 -9.85 -5.54 2.95
CA ARG A 46 -10.56 -5.92 4.18
C ARG A 46 -12.09 -5.80 4.04
N PHE A 47 -12.58 -4.82 3.27
CA PHE A 47 -14.01 -4.53 3.17
C PHE A 47 -14.72 -5.35 2.09
N LEU A 48 -13.97 -5.99 1.19
CA LEU A 48 -14.52 -6.73 0.05
C LEU A 48 -15.08 -8.12 0.42
N GLY A 49 -14.99 -8.57 1.67
CA GLY A 49 -15.67 -9.78 2.15
C GLY A 49 -15.23 -11.11 1.49
N GLY A 50 -14.23 -11.07 0.61
CA GLY A 50 -13.73 -12.21 -0.16
C GLY A 50 -12.61 -11.80 -1.13
N THR A 51 -11.89 -12.79 -1.68
CA THR A 51 -10.85 -12.53 -2.69
C THR A 51 -11.41 -12.72 -4.09
N ILE A 52 -11.53 -11.65 -4.88
CA ILE A 52 -11.92 -11.72 -6.31
C ILE A 52 -10.93 -12.60 -7.09
N TYR A 53 -9.65 -12.50 -6.75
CA TYR A 53 -8.58 -13.30 -7.33
C TYR A 53 -7.89 -14.18 -6.29
N THR A 54 -7.51 -15.38 -6.70
CA THR A 54 -6.72 -16.30 -5.88
C THR A 54 -5.30 -16.41 -6.40
N ALA A 55 -4.35 -16.71 -5.51
CA ALA A 55 -2.93 -16.89 -5.86
C ALA A 55 -2.63 -18.14 -6.73
N ARG A 56 -3.66 -18.88 -7.16
CA ARG A 56 -3.53 -20.11 -7.96
C ARG A 56 -3.29 -19.83 -9.44
N ASN A 57 -3.81 -18.72 -9.95
CA ASN A 57 -3.57 -18.29 -11.33
C ASN A 57 -2.59 -17.11 -11.33
N THR A 58 -1.39 -17.33 -11.87
CA THR A 58 -0.30 -16.34 -11.94
C THR A 58 -0.23 -15.61 -13.27
N GLN A 59 -1.02 -15.99 -14.28
CA GLN A 59 -1.07 -15.24 -15.53
C GLN A 59 -1.65 -13.84 -15.27
N ASP A 60 -0.98 -12.81 -15.80
CA ASP A 60 -1.40 -11.40 -15.72
C ASP A 60 -1.71 -10.91 -14.29
N ILE A 61 -0.96 -11.42 -13.32
CA ILE A 61 -1.27 -11.19 -11.90
C ILE A 61 -1.20 -9.72 -11.50
N ILE A 62 -0.25 -8.95 -12.09
CA ILE A 62 -0.17 -7.51 -11.86
C ILE A 62 -1.44 -6.81 -12.34
N TYR A 63 -1.86 -7.06 -13.59
CA TYR A 63 -3.02 -6.41 -14.16
C TYR A 63 -4.30 -6.74 -13.40
N LYS A 64 -4.44 -8.00 -12.93
CA LYS A 64 -5.51 -8.41 -12.02
C LYS A 64 -5.42 -7.71 -10.65
N GLY A 65 -4.22 -7.43 -10.16
CA GLY A 65 -4.02 -6.68 -8.93
C GLY A 65 -4.39 -5.20 -9.08
N ILE A 66 -3.99 -4.58 -10.19
CA ILE A 66 -4.28 -3.17 -10.50
C ILE A 66 -5.77 -2.97 -10.80
N SER A 67 -6.44 -3.93 -11.45
CA SER A 67 -7.88 -3.85 -11.71
C SER A 67 -8.75 -3.82 -10.44
N LEU A 68 -8.20 -4.20 -9.28
CA LEU A 68 -8.87 -4.04 -7.98
C LEU A 68 -9.09 -2.58 -7.57
N LEU A 69 -8.45 -1.63 -8.25
CA LEU A 69 -8.76 -0.20 -8.12
C LEU A 69 -10.18 0.10 -8.61
N ALA A 70 -10.67 -0.69 -9.59
CA ALA A 70 -12.06 -0.74 -10.03
C ALA A 70 -12.70 0.62 -10.38
N GLY A 71 -11.92 1.58 -10.90
CA GLY A 71 -12.43 2.91 -11.23
C GLY A 71 -12.70 3.79 -10.01
N ASP A 72 -12.19 3.44 -8.83
CA ASP A 72 -12.37 4.22 -7.60
C ASP A 72 -11.34 5.35 -7.47
N PHE A 73 -11.35 6.25 -8.45
CA PHE A 73 -10.48 7.43 -8.50
C PHE A 73 -10.62 8.28 -7.24
N ASP A 74 -11.85 8.61 -6.87
CA ASP A 74 -12.12 9.50 -5.73
C ASP A 74 -11.64 8.86 -4.41
N GLY A 75 -11.91 7.57 -4.19
CA GLY A 75 -11.45 6.85 -3.00
C GLY A 75 -9.92 6.78 -2.93
N PHE A 76 -9.27 6.52 -4.06
CA PHE A 76 -7.82 6.51 -4.17
C PHE A 76 -7.23 7.90 -3.86
N CYS A 77 -7.68 8.94 -4.57
CA CYS A 77 -7.21 10.31 -4.39
C CYS A 77 -7.46 10.85 -2.97
N ASN A 78 -8.59 10.50 -2.35
CA ASN A 78 -8.88 10.87 -0.96
C ASN A 78 -7.96 10.16 0.05
N SER A 79 -7.43 8.99 -0.30
CA SER A 79 -6.53 8.20 0.55
C SER A 79 -5.07 8.64 0.46
N VAL A 80 -4.64 9.10 -0.72
CA VAL A 80 -3.24 9.51 -0.99
C VAL A 80 -2.68 10.49 0.06
N PRO A 81 -3.38 11.57 0.47
CA PRO A 81 -2.86 12.48 1.49
C PRO A 81 -2.56 11.82 2.83
N TYR A 82 -3.38 10.85 3.25
CA TYR A 82 -3.16 10.12 4.50
C TYR A 82 -1.98 9.16 4.38
N ILE A 83 -1.82 8.50 3.23
CA ILE A 83 -0.69 7.60 2.97
C ILE A 83 0.63 8.40 2.95
N LEU A 84 0.66 9.55 2.27
CA LEU A 84 1.84 10.41 2.22
C LEU A 84 2.18 11.01 3.58
N LYS A 85 1.17 11.42 4.37
CA LYS A 85 1.39 11.87 5.75
C LYS A 85 1.95 10.75 6.64
N ALA A 86 1.45 9.53 6.50
CA ALA A 86 1.98 8.37 7.21
C ALA A 86 3.43 8.08 6.83
N LEU A 87 3.75 8.09 5.52
CA LEU A 87 5.13 7.96 5.02
C LEU A 87 6.05 9.04 5.60
N HIS A 88 5.63 10.31 5.55
CA HIS A 88 6.39 11.41 6.11
C HIS A 88 6.62 11.22 7.62
N LEU A 89 5.60 10.78 8.36
CA LEU A 89 5.74 10.49 9.79
C LEU A 89 6.76 9.37 10.05
N LEU A 90 6.70 8.27 9.30
CA LEU A 90 7.63 7.15 9.43
C LEU A 90 9.08 7.55 9.09
N ILE A 91 9.27 8.35 8.04
CA ILE A 91 10.59 8.87 7.65
C ILE A 91 11.13 9.84 8.70
N SER A 92 10.29 10.78 9.18
CA SER A 92 10.69 11.74 10.21
C SER A 92 11.08 11.10 11.54
N LYS A 93 10.63 9.86 11.79
CA LYS A 93 10.96 9.06 12.96
C LYS A 93 12.12 8.09 12.74
N GLY A 94 12.69 8.03 11.53
CA GLY A 94 13.79 7.13 11.18
C GLY A 94 13.39 5.64 11.17
N ILE A 95 12.10 5.34 10.98
CA ILE A 95 11.60 3.96 10.90
C ILE A 95 11.73 3.43 9.47
N VAL A 96 11.39 4.29 8.51
CA VAL A 96 11.50 4.05 7.06
C VAL A 96 12.54 5.02 6.53
N ASP A 97 13.42 4.53 5.68
CA ASP A 97 14.35 5.37 4.94
C ASP A 97 13.96 5.43 3.46
N SER A 98 14.32 6.53 2.81
CA SER A 98 14.03 6.78 1.40
C SER A 98 15.29 7.17 0.65
N GLU A 99 15.74 6.29 -0.22
CA GLU A 99 16.85 6.52 -1.13
C GLU A 99 16.34 6.49 -2.56
N ASN A 100 16.50 7.60 -3.30
CA ASN A 100 16.11 7.72 -4.71
C ASN A 100 14.65 7.31 -5.01
N GLY A 101 13.72 7.57 -4.07
CA GLY A 101 12.31 7.21 -4.22
C GLY A 101 11.98 5.74 -3.94
N ILE A 102 12.97 4.96 -3.47
CA ILE A 102 12.80 3.60 -2.96
C ILE A 102 12.75 3.66 -1.43
N LEU A 103 11.72 3.05 -0.86
CA LEU A 103 11.48 2.97 0.57
C LEU A 103 11.95 1.61 1.09
N HIS A 104 12.57 1.61 2.26
CA HIS A 104 12.97 0.41 2.98
C HIS A 104 12.91 0.64 4.49
N LEU A 105 12.82 -0.43 5.27
CA LEU A 105 12.84 -0.31 6.74
C LEU A 105 14.27 -0.17 7.26
N THR A 106 14.47 0.78 8.17
CA THR A 106 15.73 0.94 8.88
C THR A 106 15.94 -0.17 9.92
N THR A 107 14.85 -0.73 10.47
CA THR A 107 14.89 -1.83 11.45
C THR A 107 14.07 -3.01 10.97
N LYS A 108 14.67 -4.22 10.95
CA LYS A 108 14.04 -5.45 10.42
C LYS A 108 12.98 -6.07 11.35
N GLN A 109 12.89 -5.64 12.60
CA GLN A 109 12.00 -6.25 13.60
C GLN A 109 11.06 -5.20 14.21
N LEU A 110 9.95 -4.94 13.53
CA LEU A 110 8.80 -4.28 14.12
C LEU A 110 7.80 -5.37 14.54
N LYS A 111 7.39 -5.36 15.81
CA LYS A 111 6.22 -6.13 16.26
C LYS A 111 4.98 -5.33 15.87
N LEU A 112 4.35 -5.69 14.77
CA LEU A 112 3.13 -5.06 14.26
C LEU A 112 1.94 -5.99 14.45
N ASP A 113 0.82 -5.46 14.94
CA ASP A 113 -0.43 -6.19 15.00
C ASP A 113 -1.00 -6.39 13.58
N SER A 114 -1.41 -7.61 13.26
CA SER A 114 -1.78 -8.13 11.92
C SER A 114 -3.14 -7.68 11.40
N ILE A 115 -3.61 -6.49 11.78
CA ILE A 115 -4.99 -6.07 11.53
C ILE A 115 -5.27 -5.84 10.03
N TYR A 116 -4.25 -5.50 9.24
CA TYR A 116 -4.32 -5.23 7.80
C TYR A 116 -3.25 -6.01 7.03
N GLU A 117 -3.40 -7.32 6.93
CA GLU A 117 -2.45 -8.17 6.22
C GLU A 117 -2.76 -8.33 4.73
N GLU A 118 -1.71 -8.35 3.92
CA GLU A 118 -1.79 -8.80 2.53
C GLU A 118 -2.17 -10.28 2.45
N ASN A 119 -3.17 -10.58 1.63
CA ASN A 119 -3.48 -11.96 1.26
C ASN A 119 -2.38 -12.53 0.33
N ASN A 120 -2.37 -13.86 0.14
CA ASN A 120 -1.37 -14.53 -0.69
C ASN A 120 -1.36 -14.06 -2.16
N PHE A 121 -2.50 -13.54 -2.65
CA PHE A 121 -2.57 -12.96 -3.99
C PHE A 121 -1.80 -11.63 -4.04
N MET A 122 -2.10 -10.70 -3.13
CA MET A 122 -1.47 -9.39 -3.05
C MET A 122 0.05 -9.48 -2.85
N LYS A 123 0.52 -10.44 -2.04
CA LYS A 123 1.96 -10.72 -1.91
C LYS A 123 2.62 -10.99 -3.27
N LYS A 124 2.00 -11.83 -4.10
CA LYS A 124 2.52 -12.14 -5.44
C LYS A 124 2.41 -10.95 -6.39
N VAL A 125 1.33 -10.17 -6.32
CA VAL A 125 1.17 -8.94 -7.11
C VAL A 125 2.29 -7.96 -6.81
N ILE A 126 2.59 -7.74 -5.52
CA ILE A 126 3.64 -6.81 -5.08
C ILE A 126 5.01 -7.29 -5.56
N GLU A 127 5.31 -8.59 -5.43
CA GLU A 127 6.58 -9.14 -5.93
C GLU A 127 6.71 -9.00 -7.46
N GLU A 128 5.69 -9.37 -8.22
CA GLU A 128 5.72 -9.24 -9.67
C GLU A 128 5.87 -7.77 -10.07
N SER A 129 5.22 -6.84 -9.36
CA SER A 129 5.31 -5.40 -9.64
C SER A 129 6.74 -4.86 -9.61
N LYS A 130 7.65 -5.49 -8.85
CA LYS A 130 9.07 -5.09 -8.78
C LYS A 130 9.78 -5.21 -10.13
N THR A 131 9.27 -6.07 -11.03
CA THR A 131 9.80 -6.21 -12.40
C THR A 131 9.42 -5.04 -13.31
N MET A 132 8.40 -4.25 -12.94
CA MET A 132 7.93 -3.10 -13.71
C MET A 132 8.56 -1.80 -13.21
N THR A 133 8.94 -0.95 -14.16
CA THR A 133 9.34 0.44 -13.86
C THR A 133 8.15 1.21 -13.29
N ASP A 134 8.41 2.22 -12.45
CA ASP A 134 7.33 3.03 -11.87
C ASP A 134 6.51 3.74 -12.94
N LYS A 135 7.13 4.14 -14.06
CA LYS A 135 6.41 4.75 -15.19
C LYS A 135 5.40 3.79 -15.82
N GLN A 136 5.82 2.54 -16.08
CA GLN A 136 4.91 1.52 -16.63
C GLN A 136 3.81 1.19 -15.63
N PHE A 137 4.17 0.97 -14.36
CA PHE A 137 3.22 0.66 -13.30
C PHE A 137 2.17 1.78 -13.15
N MET A 138 2.60 3.03 -13.05
CA MET A 138 1.68 4.16 -12.88
C MET A 138 0.79 4.40 -14.10
N LYS A 139 1.26 4.11 -15.32
CA LYS A 139 0.42 4.17 -16.52
C LYS A 139 -0.78 3.22 -16.38
N GLU A 140 -0.55 2.00 -15.91
CA GLU A 140 -1.60 1.01 -15.68
C GLU A 140 -2.51 1.41 -14.51
N VAL A 141 -1.94 1.91 -13.41
CA VAL A 141 -2.72 2.42 -12.27
C VAL A 141 -3.66 3.53 -12.71
N ILE A 142 -3.17 4.54 -13.42
CA ILE A 142 -3.97 5.69 -13.89
C ILE A 142 -5.07 5.24 -14.85
N TYR A 143 -4.85 4.19 -15.63
CA TYR A 143 -5.86 3.65 -16.54
C TYR A 143 -6.99 2.89 -15.81
N ASN A 144 -6.74 2.40 -14.58
CA ASN A 144 -7.66 1.55 -13.83
C ASN A 144 -8.30 2.23 -12.60
N VAL A 145 -7.85 3.43 -12.22
CA VAL A 145 -8.51 4.30 -11.24
C VAL A 145 -9.60 5.12 -11.87
#